data_AF-A0A8S3TPT8-F1
#
_entry.id   AF-A0A8S3TPT8-F1
#
_cell.length_a   1.000
_cell.length_b   1.000
_cell.length_c   1.000
_cell.angle_alpha   90.00
_cell.angle_beta   90.00
_cell.angle_gamma   90.00
#
_symmetry.space_group_name_H-M   'P 1'
#
loop_
_entity.id
_entity.type
_entity.pdbx_description
1 polymer ?
#
loop_
_entity_poly.entity_id
_entity_poly.type
_entity_poly.pdbx_seq_one_letter_code
_entity_poly.pdbx_strand_id
1 'polypeptide(L)'
;MMNKKYMKRIAVPVIILAVLIIFMSVVKDSRHTRSRRSVEGDLHLMETIAGARNHLSIQLNKARQVIGRMDCEMSKGLTNTHGGWCKTASTEEGGQHVTDMSLIPHLSFLLKEKTVASFGDGPGAYKTEIMKLGQVKLFDAFDGAPYSEDNSNGNVNFLDLTIPQYGIPLYDWIISLEVAEHIPKKFESIYLDNLFRHAKVGIILSWAAPGQVGLQHHGCHSVYREK
;
A
#
# COMPACT_ATOMS: atom_id res chain seq x y z
N MET A 1 -32.39 39.72 29.11
CA MET A 1 -32.06 40.62 27.98
C MET A 1 -30.96 39.97 27.15
N MET A 2 -31.31 39.46 25.96
CA MET A 2 -30.35 38.90 24.99
C MET A 2 -29.53 40.03 24.37
N ASN A 3 -28.22 39.83 24.17
CA ASN A 3 -27.44 40.64 23.24
C ASN A 3 -26.65 39.72 22.30
N LYS A 4 -27.05 39.74 21.02
CA LYS A 4 -26.44 39.07 19.87
C LYS A 4 -25.38 40.01 19.27
N LYS A 5 -24.15 39.51 19.01
CA LYS A 5 -23.12 40.01 18.05
C LYS A 5 -21.75 39.40 18.46
N TYR A 6 -20.92 38.71 17.68
CA TYR A 6 -20.70 38.42 16.26
C TYR A 6 -20.06 37.00 16.18
N MET A 7 -20.59 36.04 15.42
CA MET A 7 -20.11 35.61 14.09
C MET A 7 -18.59 35.71 13.82
N LYS A 8 -17.92 34.55 13.73
CA LYS A 8 -17.35 34.04 12.46
C LYS A 8 -17.08 32.54 12.58
N ARG A 9 -17.97 31.76 11.98
CA ARG A 9 -17.76 30.34 11.64
C ARG A 9 -16.73 30.32 10.50
N ILE A 10 -15.56 29.72 10.72
CA ILE A 10 -14.68 29.32 9.63
C ILE A 10 -15.10 27.91 9.27
N ALA A 11 -16.05 27.82 8.32
CA ALA A 11 -16.30 26.58 7.60
C ALA A 11 -15.11 26.39 6.65
N VAL A 12 -14.22 25.46 6.97
CA VAL A 12 -13.21 24.98 6.03
C VAL A 12 -13.92 23.99 5.11
N PRO A 13 -14.01 24.24 3.80
CA PRO A 13 -14.57 23.26 2.89
C PRO A 13 -13.57 22.10 2.76
N VAL A 14 -13.98 20.93 3.25
CA VAL A 14 -13.35 19.64 2.90
C VAL A 14 -13.59 19.44 1.41
N ILE A 15 -12.58 19.76 0.60
CA ILE A 15 -12.58 19.46 -0.83
C ILE A 15 -12.26 17.97 -0.95
N ILE A 16 -13.32 17.15 -1.06
CA ILE A 16 -13.19 15.76 -1.51
C ILE A 16 -12.93 15.81 -3.01
N LEU A 17 -11.66 15.70 -3.40
CA LEU A 17 -11.28 15.56 -4.80
C LEU A 17 -11.47 14.10 -5.22
N ALA A 18 -12.71 13.72 -5.54
CA ALA A 18 -12.98 12.46 -6.21
C ALA A 18 -12.59 12.60 -7.69
N VAL A 19 -11.38 12.17 -8.04
CA VAL A 19 -10.96 12.07 -9.44
C VAL A 19 -11.53 10.79 -10.03
N LEU A 20 -12.73 10.91 -10.60
CA LEU A 20 -13.37 9.88 -11.42
C LEU A 20 -12.72 9.94 -12.82
N ILE A 21 -11.68 9.15 -13.06
CA ILE A 21 -11.15 8.95 -14.41
C ILE A 21 -12.10 8.02 -15.15
N ILE A 22 -13.04 8.60 -15.90
CA ILE A 22 -13.81 7.89 -16.91
C ILE A 22 -12.88 7.67 -18.11
N PHE A 23 -12.36 6.46 -18.27
CA PHE A 23 -11.77 6.01 -19.54
C PHE A 23 -12.90 5.89 -20.58
N MET A 24 -13.21 6.99 -21.28
CA MET A 24 -13.95 6.92 -22.54
C MET A 24 -12.97 6.70 -23.67
N SER A 25 -13.00 5.48 -24.20
CA SER A 25 -12.31 4.99 -25.38
C SER A 25 -12.39 5.98 -26.54
N VAL A 26 -11.25 6.54 -26.95
CA VAL A 26 -11.05 7.04 -28.32
C VAL A 26 -10.21 6.00 -29.05
N VAL A 27 -10.86 4.90 -29.42
CA VAL A 27 -10.33 4.02 -30.46
C VAL A 27 -10.72 4.67 -31.78
N LYS A 28 -9.76 5.35 -32.42
CA LYS A 28 -9.87 5.79 -33.81
C LYS A 28 -9.97 4.54 -34.68
N ASP A 29 -11.16 4.35 -35.25
CA ASP A 29 -11.49 3.28 -36.19
C ASP A 29 -10.50 3.27 -37.37
N SER A 30 -9.57 2.33 -37.33
CA SER A 30 -8.74 1.93 -38.45
C SER A 30 -9.18 0.50 -38.79
N ARG A 31 -10.09 0.36 -39.76
CA ARG A 31 -10.58 -0.95 -40.22
C ARG A 31 -9.42 -1.76 -40.83
N HIS A 32 -8.73 -2.50 -39.98
CA HIS A 32 -7.87 -3.61 -40.37
C HIS A 32 -8.60 -4.88 -39.96
N THR A 33 -9.17 -5.60 -40.93
CA THR A 33 -9.81 -6.89 -40.73
C THR A 33 -8.74 -7.92 -40.40
N ARG A 34 -8.34 -7.99 -39.12
CA ARG A 34 -7.46 -9.04 -38.61
C ARG A 34 -8.24 -10.35 -38.57
N SER A 35 -7.69 -11.40 -39.16
CA SER A 35 -8.25 -12.75 -39.12
C SER A 35 -8.48 -13.19 -37.67
N ARG A 36 -9.61 -13.85 -37.38
CA ARG A 36 -9.94 -14.39 -36.04
C ARG A 36 -8.81 -15.27 -35.47
N ARG A 37 -8.10 -15.98 -36.35
CA ARG A 37 -6.91 -16.80 -36.01
C ARG A 37 -5.73 -16.00 -35.48
N SER A 38 -5.58 -14.75 -35.94
CA SER A 38 -4.51 -13.85 -35.48
C SER A 38 -4.83 -13.17 -34.15
N VAL A 39 -6.11 -12.99 -33.82
CA VAL A 39 -6.54 -12.42 -32.52
C VAL A 39 -6.36 -13.44 -31.40
N GLU A 40 -6.68 -14.71 -31.66
CA GLU A 40 -6.54 -15.79 -30.68
C GLU A 40 -5.07 -16.14 -30.39
N GLY A 41 -4.21 -16.10 -31.42
CA GLY A 41 -2.75 -16.23 -31.25
C GLY A 41 -2.15 -15.09 -30.43
N ASP A 42 -2.58 -13.85 -30.66
CA ASP A 42 -2.16 -12.69 -29.88
C ASP A 42 -2.62 -12.79 -28.42
N LEU A 43 -3.85 -13.24 -28.17
CA LEU A 43 -4.39 -13.39 -26.82
C LEU A 43 -3.59 -14.44 -26.03
N HIS A 44 -3.29 -15.58 -26.64
CA HIS A 44 -2.48 -16.63 -26.02
C HIS A 44 -1.05 -16.17 -25.72
N LEU A 45 -0.45 -15.40 -26.64
CA LEU A 45 0.87 -14.80 -26.43
C LEU A 45 0.86 -13.82 -25.25
N MET A 46 -0.16 -12.96 -25.16
CA MET A 46 -0.30 -12.01 -24.06
C MET A 46 -0.49 -12.70 -22.71
N GLU A 47 -1.28 -13.77 -22.67
CA GLU A 47 -1.46 -14.59 -21.46
C GLU A 47 -0.13 -15.24 -21.03
N THR A 48 0.62 -15.78 -21.98
CA THR A 48 1.95 -16.38 -21.73
C THR A 48 2.92 -15.33 -21.19
N ILE A 49 2.96 -14.14 -21.78
CA ILE A 49 3.82 -13.03 -21.33
C ILE A 49 3.40 -12.58 -19.92
N ALA A 50 2.10 -12.43 -19.65
CA ALA A 50 1.60 -12.06 -18.34
C ALA A 50 1.94 -13.12 -17.28
N GLY A 51 1.82 -14.40 -17.63
CA GLY A 51 2.23 -15.52 -16.76
C GLY A 51 3.73 -15.47 -16.42
N ALA A 52 4.59 -15.30 -17.42
CA ALA A 52 6.03 -15.16 -17.23
C ALA A 52 6.39 -13.94 -16.36
N ARG A 53 5.76 -12.79 -16.63
CA ARG A 53 5.94 -11.56 -15.82
C ARG A 53 5.56 -11.79 -14.36
N ASN A 54 4.39 -12.40 -14.11
CA ASN A 54 3.93 -12.69 -12.76
C ASN A 54 4.90 -13.64 -12.04
N HIS A 55 5.38 -14.68 -12.72
CA HIS A 55 6.36 -15.61 -12.17
C HIS A 55 7.67 -14.90 -11.78
N LEU A 56 8.23 -14.09 -12.68
CA LEU A 56 9.45 -13.33 -12.41
C LEU A 56 9.27 -12.32 -11.28
N SER A 57 8.11 -11.67 -11.19
CA SER A 57 7.79 -10.75 -10.08
C SER A 57 7.81 -11.46 -8.73
N ILE A 58 7.26 -12.67 -8.64
CA ILE A 58 7.26 -13.48 -7.42
C ILE A 58 8.69 -13.89 -7.04
N GLN A 59 9.50 -14.34 -8.01
CA GLN A 59 10.89 -14.70 -7.75
C GLN A 59 11.71 -13.48 -7.30
N LEU A 60 11.49 -12.32 -7.92
CA LEU A 60 12.13 -11.09 -7.54
C LEU A 60 11.75 -10.70 -6.11
N ASN A 61 10.47 -10.74 -5.73
CA ASN A 61 10.04 -10.44 -4.37
C ASN A 61 10.73 -11.35 -3.34
N LYS A 62 10.82 -12.66 -3.61
CA LYS A 62 11.55 -13.60 -2.74
C LYS A 62 13.03 -13.26 -2.63
N ALA A 63 13.69 -12.96 -3.74
CA ALA A 63 15.09 -12.54 -3.75
C ALA A 63 15.30 -11.25 -2.93
N ARG A 64 14.35 -10.31 -3.00
CA ARG A 64 14.39 -9.06 -2.23
C ARG A 64 14.23 -9.28 -0.74
N GLN A 65 13.42 -10.25 -0.32
CA GLN A 65 13.35 -10.66 1.08
C GLN A 65 14.71 -11.14 1.59
N VAL A 66 15.37 -12.05 0.85
CA VAL A 66 16.68 -12.59 1.21
C VAL A 66 17.74 -11.48 1.28
N ILE A 67 17.78 -10.60 0.28
CA ILE A 67 18.67 -9.44 0.27
C ILE A 67 18.39 -8.52 1.46
N GLY A 68 17.13 -8.24 1.77
CA GLY A 68 16.75 -7.42 2.92
C GLY A 68 17.19 -8.02 4.25
N ARG A 69 17.12 -9.35 4.42
CA ARG A 69 17.63 -10.04 5.62
C ARG A 69 19.15 -9.89 5.74
N MET A 70 19.90 -10.11 4.66
CA MET A 70 21.36 -9.91 4.65
C MET A 70 21.73 -8.46 4.96
N ASP A 71 21.00 -7.50 4.40
CA ASP A 71 21.23 -6.08 4.65
C ASP A 71 20.97 -5.71 6.12
N CYS A 72 19.89 -6.20 6.72
CA CYS A 72 19.64 -6.05 8.16
C CYS A 72 20.77 -6.64 9.03
N GLU A 73 21.38 -7.74 8.60
CA GLU A 73 22.50 -8.37 9.32
C GLU A 73 23.80 -7.57 9.18
N MET A 74 24.03 -6.96 8.02
CA MET A 74 25.25 -6.21 7.71
C MET A 74 25.24 -4.77 8.21
N SER A 75 24.11 -4.07 8.06
CA SER A 75 24.02 -2.61 8.24
C SER A 75 23.95 -2.15 9.70
N LYS A 76 23.66 -3.04 10.66
CA LYS A 76 23.32 -2.70 12.07
C LYS A 76 22.21 -1.65 12.21
N GLY A 77 21.52 -1.29 11.12
CA GLY A 77 20.44 -0.31 11.09
C GLY A 77 19.12 -0.89 11.56
N LEU A 78 18.14 -0.01 11.82
CA LEU A 78 16.78 -0.41 12.18
C LEU A 78 15.91 -0.78 10.96
N THR A 79 16.33 -0.37 9.75
CA THR A 79 15.72 -0.78 8.48
C THR A 79 16.77 -1.24 7.48
N ASN A 80 16.29 -1.96 6.47
CA ASN A 80 17.05 -2.24 5.26
C ASN A 80 17.00 -1.05 4.27
N THR A 81 17.82 -1.13 3.23
CA THR A 81 17.98 -0.18 2.12
C THR A 81 16.72 0.10 1.30
N HIS A 82 15.63 -0.65 1.53
CA HIS A 82 14.33 -0.51 0.86
C HIS A 82 13.22 -0.04 1.81
N GLY A 83 13.57 0.34 3.04
CA GLY A 83 12.64 0.95 4.02
C GLY A 83 11.95 -0.05 4.96
N GLY A 84 12.21 -1.35 4.81
CA GLY A 84 11.61 -2.38 5.67
C GLY A 84 12.30 -2.49 7.02
N TRP A 85 11.52 -2.53 8.10
CA TRP A 85 12.03 -2.67 9.47
C TRP A 85 12.72 -4.04 9.70
N CYS A 86 13.80 -4.03 10.48
CA CYS A 86 14.63 -5.22 10.72
C CYS A 86 14.28 -5.92 12.05
N LYS A 87 14.25 -7.26 12.04
CA LYS A 87 14.21 -8.14 13.23
C LYS A 87 13.20 -7.64 14.29
N THR A 88 13.65 -7.36 15.51
CA THR A 88 12.81 -6.94 16.63
C THR A 88 12.10 -5.62 16.39
N ALA A 89 12.64 -4.73 15.54
CA ALA A 89 12.00 -3.46 15.22
C ALA A 89 10.68 -3.65 14.44
N SER A 90 10.52 -4.79 13.76
CA SER A 90 9.32 -5.13 12.99
C SER A 90 8.29 -5.97 13.77
N THR A 91 8.50 -6.22 15.07
CA THR A 91 7.52 -6.92 15.91
C THR A 91 6.57 -5.93 16.60
N GLU A 92 5.48 -6.42 17.19
CA GLU A 92 4.58 -5.59 18.01
C GLU A 92 5.32 -4.95 19.20
N GLU A 93 6.26 -5.68 19.80
CA GLU A 93 7.06 -5.24 20.95
C GLU A 93 8.22 -4.28 20.56
N GLY A 94 8.52 -4.16 19.27
CA GLY A 94 9.59 -3.30 18.75
C GLY A 94 9.35 -1.80 18.94
N GLY A 95 8.11 -1.41 19.23
CA GLY A 95 7.72 -0.03 19.52
C GLY A 95 7.78 0.93 18.33
N GLN A 96 8.04 0.42 17.12
CA GLN A 96 8.11 1.21 15.88
C GLN A 96 6.76 1.30 15.16
N HIS A 97 5.81 0.45 15.56
CA HIS A 97 4.48 0.37 14.96
C HIS A 97 3.44 0.87 15.97
N VAL A 98 2.55 1.76 15.52
CA VAL A 98 1.45 2.27 16.33
C VAL A 98 0.15 2.00 15.59
N THR A 99 -0.78 1.33 16.25
CA THR A 99 -2.11 1.04 15.71
C THR A 99 -3.14 1.99 16.31
N ASP A 100 -3.89 2.68 15.46
CA ASP A 100 -5.03 3.47 15.91
C ASP A 100 -6.23 2.56 16.16
N MET A 101 -6.39 2.15 17.42
CA MET A 101 -7.49 1.29 17.86
C MET A 101 -8.87 1.92 17.63
N SER A 102 -8.96 3.26 17.57
CA SER A 102 -10.22 3.95 17.34
C SER A 102 -10.66 3.91 15.87
N LEU A 103 -9.70 3.79 14.94
CA LEU A 103 -9.96 3.71 13.50
C LEU A 103 -10.53 2.34 13.06
N ILE A 104 -10.15 1.27 13.76
CA ILE A 104 -10.51 -0.13 13.46
C ILE A 104 -12.01 -0.37 13.25
N PRO A 105 -12.93 0.03 14.17
CA PRO A 105 -14.36 -0.20 13.96
C PRO A 105 -14.92 0.56 12.74
N HIS A 106 -14.36 1.73 12.41
CA HIS A 106 -14.77 2.50 11.24
C HIS A 106 -14.31 1.84 9.94
N LEU A 107 -13.07 1.34 9.90
CA LEU A 107 -12.56 0.57 8.76
C LEU A 107 -13.36 -0.71 8.55
N SER A 108 -13.61 -1.48 9.62
CA SER A 108 -14.37 -2.73 9.53
C SER A 108 -15.79 -2.51 9.00
N PHE A 109 -16.45 -1.43 9.43
CA PHE A 109 -17.75 -1.04 8.93
C PHE A 109 -17.72 -0.63 7.45
N LEU A 110 -16.76 0.21 7.05
CA LEU A 110 -16.60 0.67 5.67
C LEU A 110 -16.31 -0.50 4.71
N LEU A 111 -15.53 -1.48 5.17
CA LEU A 111 -15.01 -2.60 4.39
C LEU A 111 -15.85 -3.88 4.54
N LYS A 112 -17.06 -3.76 5.08
CA LYS A 112 -17.96 -4.88 5.32
C LYS A 112 -18.22 -5.69 4.04
N GLU A 113 -18.10 -7.02 4.13
CA GLU A 113 -18.20 -8.01 3.05
C GLU A 113 -17.18 -7.82 1.90
N LYS A 114 -16.14 -7.01 2.07
CA LYS A 114 -15.12 -6.74 1.03
C LYS A 114 -13.91 -7.64 1.18
N THR A 115 -13.21 -7.88 0.06
CA THR A 115 -11.84 -8.40 0.10
C THR A 115 -10.87 -7.22 0.21
N VAL A 116 -9.96 -7.29 1.16
CA VAL A 116 -9.05 -6.20 1.52
C VAL A 116 -7.61 -6.71 1.54
N ALA A 117 -6.68 -5.89 1.08
CA ALA A 117 -5.28 -6.07 1.43
C ALA A 117 -4.70 -4.83 2.09
N SER A 118 -3.92 -5.02 3.15
CA SER A 118 -3.11 -3.98 3.77
C SER A 118 -1.67 -4.08 3.29
N PHE A 119 -1.16 -2.99 2.70
CA PHE A 119 0.20 -2.87 2.18
C PHE A 119 0.99 -1.98 3.14
N GLY A 120 1.91 -2.59 3.90
CA GLY A 120 2.64 -1.99 5.02
C GLY A 120 1.91 -2.15 6.35
N ASP A 121 1.39 -3.36 6.64
CA ASP A 121 0.60 -3.64 7.86
C ASP A 121 1.46 -3.80 9.13
N GLY A 122 2.78 -3.64 9.02
CA GLY A 122 3.74 -3.87 10.08
C GLY A 122 3.60 -5.28 10.66
N PRO A 123 3.36 -5.42 11.97
CA PRO A 123 3.18 -6.73 12.61
C PRO A 123 1.79 -7.35 12.38
N GLY A 124 0.86 -6.63 11.74
CA GLY A 124 -0.46 -7.17 11.36
C GLY A 124 -1.59 -6.87 12.34
N ALA A 125 -1.42 -5.88 13.22
CA ALA A 125 -2.41 -5.52 14.23
C ALA A 125 -3.75 -5.10 13.61
N TYR A 126 -3.75 -4.31 12.53
CA TYR A 126 -5.00 -3.94 11.84
C TYR A 126 -5.71 -5.17 11.28
N LYS A 127 -5.02 -6.09 10.58
CA LYS A 127 -5.61 -7.36 10.14
C LYS A 127 -6.22 -8.12 11.30
N THR A 128 -5.45 -8.34 12.38
CA THR A 128 -5.89 -9.11 13.54
C THR A 128 -7.17 -8.54 14.15
N GLU A 129 -7.19 -7.24 14.44
CA GLU A 129 -8.31 -6.59 15.12
C GLU A 129 -9.53 -6.41 14.21
N ILE A 130 -9.35 -6.09 12.92
CA ILE A 130 -10.46 -5.98 11.97
C ILE A 130 -11.13 -7.34 11.76
N MET A 131 -10.34 -8.42 11.63
CA MET A 131 -10.88 -9.76 11.42
C MET A 131 -11.64 -10.28 12.65
N LYS A 132 -11.25 -9.88 13.88
CA LYS A 132 -12.00 -10.19 15.11
C LYS A 132 -13.44 -9.65 15.09
N LEU A 133 -13.70 -8.53 14.39
CA LEU A 133 -15.03 -7.95 14.27
C LEU A 133 -15.96 -8.73 13.33
N GLY A 134 -15.40 -9.61 12.47
CA GLY A 134 -16.17 -10.52 11.62
C GLY A 134 -17.01 -9.87 10.52
N GLN A 135 -16.74 -8.60 10.19
CA GLN A 135 -17.49 -7.87 9.15
C GLN A 135 -16.83 -7.92 7.77
N VAL A 136 -15.51 -8.07 7.71
CA VAL A 136 -14.73 -8.09 6.46
C VAL A 136 -14.65 -9.52 5.94
N LYS A 137 -14.84 -9.72 4.63
CA LYS A 137 -14.90 -11.05 4.02
C LYS A 137 -13.53 -11.74 3.97
N LEU A 138 -12.49 -10.98 3.60
CA LEU A 138 -11.11 -11.45 3.53
C LEU A 138 -10.19 -10.26 3.79
N PHE A 139 -9.15 -10.47 4.59
CA PHE A 139 -8.13 -9.46 4.87
C PHE A 139 -6.74 -10.10 4.79
N ASP A 140 -6.01 -9.76 3.73
CA ASP A 140 -4.60 -10.13 3.58
C ASP A 140 -3.70 -8.96 4.04
N ALA A 141 -2.58 -9.28 4.67
CA ALA A 141 -1.63 -8.28 5.16
C ALA A 141 -0.26 -8.54 4.56
N PHE A 142 0.39 -7.45 4.18
CA PHE A 142 1.71 -7.46 3.56
C PHE A 142 2.60 -6.38 4.20
N ASP A 143 3.89 -6.65 4.33
CA ASP A 143 4.86 -5.67 4.81
C ASP A 143 6.24 -5.86 4.16
N GLY A 144 6.98 -4.75 4.02
CA GLY A 144 8.33 -4.73 3.44
C GLY A 144 9.44 -5.14 4.42
N ALA A 145 9.12 -5.38 5.70
CA ALA A 145 10.03 -5.92 6.70
C ALA A 145 10.44 -7.36 6.33
N PRO A 146 11.74 -7.67 6.12
CA PRO A 146 12.19 -8.98 5.61
C PRO A 146 11.87 -10.17 6.51
N TYR A 147 11.56 -9.92 7.78
CA TYR A 147 11.20 -10.90 8.80
C TYR A 147 9.70 -10.85 9.16
N SER A 148 8.86 -10.13 8.40
CA SER A 148 7.43 -9.97 8.68
C SER A 148 6.71 -11.31 8.85
N GLU A 149 6.97 -12.26 7.96
CA GLU A 149 6.40 -13.61 8.02
C GLU A 149 6.81 -14.36 9.29
N ASP A 150 8.08 -14.30 9.67
CA ASP A 150 8.59 -14.98 10.87
C ASP A 150 8.04 -14.33 12.14
N ASN A 151 8.04 -13.00 12.20
CA ASN A 151 7.63 -12.22 13.37
C ASN A 151 6.12 -12.22 13.60
N SER A 152 5.35 -12.38 12.54
CA SER A 152 3.88 -12.42 12.60
C SER A 152 3.32 -13.85 12.56
N ASN A 153 4.18 -14.89 12.59
CA ASN A 153 3.80 -16.29 12.41
C ASN A 153 2.93 -16.53 11.15
N GLY A 154 3.29 -15.87 10.04
CA GLY A 154 2.58 -15.94 8.77
C GLY A 154 1.29 -15.11 8.71
N ASN A 155 0.98 -14.29 9.73
CA ASN A 155 -0.17 -13.39 9.68
C ASN A 155 0.04 -12.27 8.65
N VAL A 156 1.29 -11.84 8.44
CA VAL A 156 1.70 -10.83 7.46
C VAL A 156 2.73 -11.43 6.51
N ASN A 157 2.46 -11.33 5.21
CA ASN A 157 3.36 -11.83 4.17
C ASN A 157 4.40 -10.77 3.77
N PHE A 158 5.56 -11.21 3.28
CA PHE A 158 6.56 -10.26 2.77
C PHE A 158 6.18 -9.70 1.40
N LEU A 159 6.22 -8.38 1.25
CA LEU A 159 6.03 -7.71 -0.03
C LEU A 159 6.87 -6.43 -0.12
N ASP A 160 7.84 -6.42 -1.03
CA ASP A 160 8.64 -5.22 -1.28
C ASP A 160 7.92 -4.25 -2.22
N LEU A 161 7.36 -3.17 -1.67
CA LEU A 161 6.62 -2.17 -2.45
C LEU A 161 7.52 -1.25 -3.29
N THR A 162 8.85 -1.38 -3.18
CA THR A 162 9.82 -0.60 -3.99
C THR A 162 10.09 -1.21 -5.36
N ILE A 163 9.50 -2.37 -5.66
CA ILE A 163 9.55 -3.03 -6.97
C ILE A 163 8.13 -3.27 -7.50
N PRO A 164 7.93 -3.39 -8.82
CA PRO A 164 6.62 -3.73 -9.37
C PRO A 164 6.15 -5.12 -8.92
N GLN A 165 5.00 -5.19 -8.27
CA GLN A 165 4.38 -6.43 -7.78
C GLN A 165 3.29 -6.93 -8.73
N TYR A 166 3.49 -8.13 -9.27
CA TYR A 166 2.53 -8.83 -10.14
C TYR A 166 2.28 -10.25 -9.63
N GLY A 167 1.14 -10.83 -10.03
CA GLY A 167 0.78 -12.20 -9.65
C GLY A 167 0.24 -12.34 -8.22
N ILE A 168 -0.02 -11.23 -7.52
CA ILE A 168 -0.82 -11.22 -6.30
C ILE A 168 -2.30 -10.93 -6.63
N PRO A 169 -3.27 -11.31 -5.77
CA PRO A 169 -4.69 -11.14 -6.03
C PRO A 169 -5.13 -9.67 -6.16
N LEU A 170 -6.27 -9.45 -6.82
CA LEU A 170 -6.97 -8.17 -6.79
C LEU A 170 -7.92 -8.10 -5.59
N TYR A 171 -7.96 -6.97 -4.91
CA TYR A 171 -8.78 -6.72 -3.73
C TYR A 171 -9.83 -5.65 -4.03
N ASP A 172 -10.97 -5.68 -3.34
CA ASP A 172 -11.94 -4.58 -3.46
C ASP A 172 -11.28 -3.28 -2.99
N TRP A 173 -10.58 -3.33 -1.86
CA TRP A 173 -9.87 -2.21 -1.29
C TRP A 173 -8.42 -2.54 -0.96
N ILE A 174 -7.54 -1.57 -1.17
CA ILE A 174 -6.18 -1.57 -0.63
C ILE A 174 -6.11 -0.54 0.50
N ILE A 175 -5.50 -0.92 1.63
CA ILE A 175 -5.18 -0.02 2.73
C ILE A 175 -3.66 0.17 2.76
N SER A 176 -3.19 1.40 2.95
CA SER A 176 -1.78 1.68 3.23
C SER A 176 -1.71 2.91 4.14
N LEU A 177 -1.34 2.72 5.41
CA LEU A 177 -1.39 3.75 6.43
C LEU A 177 0.02 4.04 6.95
N GLU A 178 0.48 5.29 6.79
CA GLU A 178 1.81 5.76 7.22
C GLU A 178 2.95 4.88 6.65
N VAL A 179 2.88 4.57 5.35
CA VAL A 179 3.87 3.70 4.67
C VAL A 179 4.77 4.47 3.71
N ALA A 180 4.19 5.42 2.97
CA ALA A 180 4.87 6.10 1.87
C ALA A 180 6.07 6.95 2.36
N GLU A 181 6.03 7.43 3.60
CA GLU A 181 7.15 8.08 4.27
C GLU A 181 8.37 7.17 4.46
N HIS A 182 8.19 5.85 4.49
CA HIS A 182 9.29 4.90 4.61
C HIS A 182 9.79 4.42 3.24
N ILE A 183 9.12 4.81 2.15
CA ILE A 183 9.55 4.49 0.79
C ILE A 183 10.56 5.54 0.31
N PRO A 184 11.78 5.14 -0.10
CA PRO A 184 12.71 6.08 -0.71
C PRO A 184 12.08 6.78 -1.92
N LYS A 185 12.21 8.11 -2.01
CA LYS A 185 11.57 8.95 -3.05
C LYS A 185 11.67 8.41 -4.49
N LYS A 186 12.79 7.77 -4.84
CA LYS A 186 13.00 7.19 -6.18
C LYS A 186 12.06 6.02 -6.52
N PHE A 187 11.38 5.45 -5.53
CA PHE A 187 10.45 4.32 -5.65
C PHE A 187 8.99 4.70 -5.39
N GLU A 188 8.70 5.97 -5.10
CA GLU A 188 7.35 6.47 -4.80
C GLU A 188 6.34 6.11 -5.90
N SER A 189 6.69 6.31 -7.17
CA SER A 189 5.81 5.97 -8.29
C SER A 189 5.53 4.46 -8.37
N ILE A 190 6.54 3.63 -8.10
CA ILE A 190 6.39 2.17 -8.10
C ILE A 190 5.47 1.72 -6.96
N TYR A 191 5.62 2.32 -5.78
CA TYR A 191 4.74 2.09 -4.64
C TYR A 191 3.29 2.43 -4.99
N LEU A 192 3.03 3.62 -5.55
CA LEU A 192 1.68 4.01 -5.97
C LEU A 192 1.12 3.07 -7.03
N ASP A 193 1.92 2.71 -8.04
CA ASP A 193 1.52 1.77 -9.08
C ASP A 193 1.14 0.40 -8.50
N ASN A 194 1.80 -0.05 -7.44
CA ASN A 194 1.43 -1.28 -6.74
C ASN A 194 0.05 -1.15 -6.08
N LEU A 195 -0.26 -0.03 -5.41
CA LEU A 195 -1.60 0.18 -4.83
C LEU A 195 -2.70 0.16 -5.91
N PHE A 196 -2.49 0.93 -6.99
CA PHE A 196 -3.46 1.01 -8.08
C PHE A 196 -3.67 -0.32 -8.80
N ARG A 197 -2.60 -1.09 -9.02
CA ARG A 197 -2.67 -2.36 -9.73
C ARG A 197 -3.53 -3.40 -9.03
N HIS A 198 -3.63 -3.32 -7.71
CA HIS A 198 -4.28 -4.36 -6.89
C HIS A 198 -5.63 -3.92 -6.29
N ALA A 199 -6.03 -2.66 -6.48
CA ALA A 199 -7.32 -2.13 -6.05
C ALA A 199 -8.38 -2.21 -7.17
N LYS A 200 -9.53 -2.84 -6.89
CA LYS A 200 -10.71 -2.86 -7.79
C LYS A 200 -11.64 -1.67 -7.58
N VAL A 201 -11.83 -1.26 -6.34
CA VAL A 201 -12.82 -0.24 -5.95
C VAL A 201 -12.15 1.03 -5.47
N GLY A 202 -11.20 0.91 -4.54
CA GLY A 202 -10.56 2.09 -3.98
C GLY A 202 -9.34 1.80 -3.12
N ILE A 203 -8.69 2.88 -2.70
CA ILE A 203 -7.50 2.88 -1.86
C ILE A 203 -7.78 3.77 -0.65
N ILE A 204 -7.48 3.27 0.55
CA ILE A 204 -7.42 4.06 1.78
C ILE A 204 -5.93 4.31 2.06
N LEU A 205 -5.52 5.57 1.98
CA LEU A 205 -4.12 5.98 2.08
C LEU A 205 -3.96 7.03 3.19
N SER A 206 -2.97 6.84 4.05
CA SER A 206 -2.41 7.90 4.89
C SER A 206 -0.90 7.97 4.71
N TRP A 207 -0.36 9.17 4.89
CA TRP A 207 1.05 9.49 4.70
C TRP A 207 1.37 10.73 5.54
N ALA A 208 2.47 10.69 6.28
CA ALA A 208 3.02 11.84 6.99
C ALA A 208 3.04 13.13 6.16
N ALA A 209 2.53 14.22 6.76
CA ALA A 209 2.61 15.54 6.17
C ALA A 209 4.06 16.09 6.20
N PRO A 210 4.49 16.94 5.25
CA PRO A 210 5.81 17.56 5.30
C PRO A 210 6.07 18.26 6.63
N GLY A 211 7.15 17.87 7.31
CA GLY A 211 7.51 18.39 8.64
C GLY A 211 6.89 17.65 9.82
N GLN A 212 6.08 16.60 9.59
CA GLN A 212 5.65 15.68 10.63
C GLN A 212 6.86 14.90 11.16
N VAL A 213 7.03 14.93 12.48
CA VAL A 213 8.07 14.16 13.18
C VAL A 213 7.70 12.67 13.19
N GLY A 214 8.70 11.81 13.11
CA GLY A 214 8.54 10.37 13.16
C GLY A 214 9.85 9.66 12.81
N LEU A 215 9.88 8.35 12.95
CA LEU A 215 11.09 7.55 12.74
C LEU A 215 11.19 7.17 11.26
N GLN A 216 12.36 7.38 10.66
CA GLN A 216 12.67 6.90 9.30
C GLN A 216 11.77 7.44 8.19
N HIS A 217 11.37 8.71 8.29
CA HIS A 217 10.70 9.41 7.20
C HIS A 217 11.72 9.83 6.12
N HIS A 218 11.60 9.30 4.91
CA HIS A 218 12.29 9.76 3.73
C HIS A 218 11.52 10.94 3.10
N GLY A 219 12.17 12.11 2.99
CA GLY A 219 11.62 13.25 2.24
C GLY A 219 10.81 14.27 3.05
N CYS A 220 10.50 14.02 4.33
CA CYS A 220 10.00 15.03 5.26
C CYS A 220 11.14 15.93 5.77
N HIS A 221 11.75 16.71 4.88
CA HIS A 221 12.61 17.81 5.34
C HIS A 221 11.73 18.88 5.98
N SER A 222 12.09 19.31 7.18
CA SER A 222 11.55 20.52 7.80
C SER A 222 11.70 21.67 6.81
N VAL A 223 10.62 22.12 6.19
CA VAL A 223 10.62 23.39 5.47
C VAL A 223 10.54 24.50 6.52
N TYR A 224 11.63 24.72 7.25
CA TYR A 224 11.93 26.07 7.72
C TYR A 224 12.48 26.82 6.50
N ARG A 225 11.56 27.34 5.68
CA ARG A 225 11.90 28.49 4.84
C ARG A 225 12.05 29.65 5.82
N GLU A 226 13.30 30.01 6.12
CA GLU A 226 13.61 31.33 6.66
C GLU A 226 12.90 32.37 5.78
N LYS A 227 12.04 33.17 6.40
CA LYS A 227 11.56 34.44 5.85
C LYS A 227 12.51 35.54 6.27
#